data_AF-A0A832I1E0-F1
#
_entry.id   AF-A0A832I1E0-F1
#
_cell.length_a   1.000
_cell.length_b   1.000
_cell.length_c   1.000
_cell.angle_alpha   90.00
_cell.angle_beta   90.00
_cell.angle_gamma   90.00
#
_symmetry.space_group_name_H-M   'P 1'
#
loop_
_entity.id
_entity.type
_entity.pdbx_description
1 polymer ?
#
loop_
_entity_poly.entity_id
_entity_poly.type
_entity_poly.pdbx_seq_one_letter_code
_entity_poly.pdbx_strand_id
1 'polypeptide(L)' 'SVVKPVDANAEVPIIEKRSGQVFAVTPSSVQIMDLETYEYLDAPYPEEEDLKAKIAPGVEVEFWRILGKIKIVRTK' A
#
# COMPACT_ATOMS: atom_id res chain seq x y z
N SER A 1 -39.60 -7.19 -8.88
CA SER A 1 -38.68 -6.91 -7.76
C SER A 1 -37.89 -8.18 -7.52
N VAL A 2 -36.59 -8.21 -7.84
CA VAL A 2 -35.74 -9.41 -7.67
C VAL A 2 -34.88 -9.19 -6.44
N VAL A 3 -35.29 -9.77 -5.32
CA VAL A 3 -34.50 -9.85 -4.10
C VAL A 3 -33.48 -10.98 -4.30
N LYS A 4 -32.20 -10.62 -4.44
CA LYS A 4 -31.10 -11.59 -4.39
C LYS A 4 -30.98 -12.14 -2.95
N PRO A 5 -30.61 -13.42 -2.76
CA PRO A 5 -30.47 -14.01 -1.44
C PRO A 5 -29.34 -13.32 -0.66
N VAL A 6 -29.51 -13.19 0.65
CA VAL A 6 -28.55 -12.57 1.58
C VAL A 6 -27.38 -13.49 1.97
N ASP A 7 -27.32 -14.70 1.40
CA ASP A 7 -26.35 -15.76 1.73
C ASP A 7 -25.08 -15.72 0.86
N ALA A 8 -24.66 -14.52 0.42
CA ALA A 8 -23.38 -14.37 -0.26
C ALA A 8 -22.26 -14.32 0.80
N ASN A 9 -21.47 -15.39 0.90
CA ASN A 9 -20.21 -15.37 1.64
C ASN A 9 -19.31 -14.26 1.06
N ALA A 10 -19.11 -13.18 1.82
CA ALA A 10 -18.17 -12.13 1.45
C ALA A 10 -16.76 -12.58 1.85
N GLU A 11 -15.88 -12.82 0.87
CA GLU A 11 -14.46 -12.99 1.15
C GLU A 11 -13.92 -11.68 1.73
N VAL A 12 -13.52 -11.71 3.01
CA VAL A 12 -12.87 -10.57 3.66
C VAL A 12 -11.38 -10.64 3.32
N PRO A 13 -10.83 -9.70 2.54
CA PRO A 13 -9.41 -9.70 2.26
C PRO A 13 -8.62 -9.39 3.54
N ILE A 14 -7.57 -10.16 3.79
CA ILE A 14 -6.64 -9.88 4.89
C ILE A 14 -5.79 -8.66 4.49
N ILE A 15 -5.79 -7.64 5.34
CA ILE A 15 -5.02 -6.40 5.16
C ILE A 15 -3.93 -6.38 6.24
N GLU A 16 -2.67 -6.48 5.81
CA GLU A 16 -1.54 -6.29 6.72
C GLU A 16 -1.08 -4.84 6.67
N LYS A 17 -1.05 -4.17 7.82
CA LYS A 17 -0.56 -2.80 7.94
C LYS A 17 0.86 -2.82 8.46
N ARG A 18 1.79 -2.27 7.69
CA ARG A 18 3.22 -2.29 8.00
C ARG A 18 3.84 -0.92 7.79
N SER A 19 5.01 -0.70 8.40
CA SER A 19 5.81 0.51 8.21
C SER A 19 7.03 0.17 7.36
N GLY A 20 7.35 1.05 6.42
CA GLY A 20 8.51 0.93 5.56
C GLY A 20 9.16 2.29 5.33
N GLN A 21 10.30 2.28 4.67
CA GLN A 21 10.98 3.49 4.22
C GLN A 21 11.06 3.51 2.70
N VAL A 22 10.81 4.66 2.08
CA VAL A 22 11.00 4.81 0.63
C VAL A 22 12.48 4.69 0.32
N PHE A 23 12.87 3.65 -0.42
CA PHE A 23 14.25 3.43 -0.83
C PHE A 23 14.57 4.22 -2.10
N ALA A 24 13.72 4.09 -3.11
CA ALA A 24 13.88 4.74 -4.40
C ALA A 24 12.52 5.09 -5.00
N VAL A 25 12.50 6.15 -5.81
CA VAL A 25 11.32 6.59 -6.55
C VAL A 25 11.65 6.49 -8.03
N THR A 26 10.93 5.66 -8.77
CA THR A 26 11.10 5.47 -10.21
C THR A 26 9.93 6.11 -10.97
N PRO A 27 10.05 6.44 -12.26
CA PRO A 27 8.94 7.04 -13.00
C PRO A 27 7.63 6.21 -13.00
N SER A 28 7.73 4.89 -12.80
CA SER A 28 6.59 3.95 -12.82
C SER A 28 6.08 3.52 -11.44
N SER A 29 6.97 3.42 -10.45
CA SER A 29 6.66 2.86 -9.12
C SER A 29 7.53 3.47 -8.01
N VAL A 30 7.10 3.29 -6.78
CA VAL A 30 7.83 3.64 -5.56
C VAL A 30 8.37 2.35 -4.95
N GLN A 31 9.67 2.27 -4.73
CA GLN A 31 10.30 1.15 -4.05
C GLN A 31 10.35 1.44 -2.54
N ILE A 32 9.79 0.55 -1.75
CA ILE A 32 9.69 0.63 -0.30
C ILE A 32 10.52 -0.50 0.30
N MET A 33 11.30 -0.20 1.32
CA MET A 33 11.96 -1.19 2.16
C MET A 33 11.12 -1.40 3.42
N ASP A 34 10.65 -2.63 3.64
CA ASP A 34 9.96 -3.00 4.89
C ASP A 34 10.97 -2.93 6.06
N LEU A 35 10.62 -2.24 7.15
CA LEU A 35 11.52 -2.05 8.29
C LEU A 35 11.59 -3.27 9.22
N GLU A 36 10.65 -4.21 9.10
CA GLU A 36 10.63 -5.45 9.87
C GLU A 36 11.37 -6.58 9.14
N THR A 37 11.16 -6.72 7.83
CA THR A 37 11.74 -7.83 7.05
C THR A 37 12.94 -7.43 6.20
N TYR A 38 13.20 -6.13 6.03
CA TYR A 38 14.21 -5.58 5.11
C TYR A 38 14.01 -5.99 3.64
N GLU A 39 12.81 -6.44 3.29
CA GLU A 39 12.44 -6.77 1.91
C GLU A 39 12.17 -5.48 1.12
N TYR A 40 12.60 -5.47 -0.14
CA TYR A 40 12.25 -4.43 -1.10
C TYR A 40 10.95 -4.78 -1.81
N LEU A 41 10.04 -3.82 -1.81
CA LEU A 41 8.68 -3.97 -2.27
C LEU A 41 8.35 -2.85 -3.26
N ASP A 42 7.74 -3.21 -4.38
CA ASP A 42 7.23 -2.22 -5.34
C ASP A 42 5.79 -1.83 -5.00
N ALA A 43 5.56 -0.53 -4.91
CA ALA A 43 4.25 0.06 -4.72
C ALA A 43 3.91 1.01 -5.88
N PRO A 44 2.65 1.04 -6.33
CA PRO A 44 2.18 2.09 -7.22
C PRO A 44 2.22 3.44 -6.49
N TYR A 45 2.27 4.52 -7.27
CA TYR A 45 2.12 5.86 -6.71
C TYR A 45 0.78 6.01 -6.00
N PRO A 46 0.74 6.70 -4.85
CA PRO A 46 -0.51 7.03 -4.20
C PRO A 46 -1.39 7.91 -5.10
N GLU A 47 -2.70 7.69 -5.04
CA GLU A 47 -3.70 8.44 -5.82
C GLU A 47 -3.85 9.89 -5.31
N GLU A 48 -3.58 10.11 -4.03
CA GLU A 48 -3.63 11.44 -3.40
C GLU A 48 -2.40 12.27 -3.78
N GLU A 49 -2.63 13.44 -4.39
CA GLU A 49 -1.57 14.35 -4.82
C GLU A 49 -0.72 14.87 -3.66
N ASP A 50 -1.35 15.17 -2.51
CA ASP A 50 -0.65 15.59 -1.30
C ASP A 50 0.32 14.53 -0.78
N LEU A 51 -0.09 13.26 -0.86
CA LEU A 51 0.77 12.14 -0.46
C LEU A 51 1.91 11.97 -1.45
N LYS A 52 1.60 12.03 -2.74
CA LYS A 52 2.59 11.92 -3.83
C LYS A 52 3.66 13.00 -3.73
N ALA A 53 3.30 14.22 -3.36
CA ALA A 53 4.25 15.32 -3.16
C ALA A 53 5.22 15.08 -1.98
N LYS A 54 4.82 14.26 -1.00
CA LYS A 54 5.63 13.91 0.18
C LYS A 54 6.46 12.64 0.00
N ILE A 55 6.23 11.86 -1.07
CA ILE A 55 7.02 10.67 -1.37
C ILE A 55 8.41 11.11 -1.85
N ALA A 56 9.41 10.89 -1.01
CA ALA A 56 10.80 11.10 -1.32
C ALA A 56 11.65 9.97 -0.74
N PRO A 57 12.82 9.63 -1.35
CA PRO A 57 13.76 8.67 -0.76
C PRO A 57 14.12 9.05 0.68
N GLY A 58 14.09 8.07 1.57
CA GLY A 58 14.36 8.22 3.00
C GLY A 58 13.13 8.55 3.87
N VAL A 59 11.97 8.84 3.28
CA VAL A 59 10.73 9.10 4.04
C VAL A 59 10.15 7.78 4.56
N GLU A 60 9.76 7.75 5.83
CA GLU A 60 9.00 6.64 6.41
C GLU A 60 7.53 6.71 5.97
N VAL A 61 6.97 5.57 5.59
CA VAL A 61 5.61 5.43 5.10
C VAL A 61 4.92 4.25 5.76
N GLU A 62 3.62 4.38 5.99
CA GLU A 62 2.76 3.25 6.30
C GLU A 62 2.16 2.73 5.00
N PHE A 63 2.32 1.43 4.77
CA PHE A 63 1.76 0.74 3.62
C PHE A 63 0.90 -0.44 4.06
N TRP A 64 -0.11 -0.72 3.25
CA TRP A 64 -0.98 -1.88 3.44
C TRP A 64 -0.67 -2.93 2.37
N ARG A 65 -0.49 -4.17 2.81
CA ARG A 65 -0.38 -5.34 1.94
C ARG A 65 -1.73 -6.03 1.88
N ILE A 66 -2.33 -6.05 0.70
CA ILE A 66 -3.65 -6.60 0.43
C ILE A 66 -3.51 -7.66 -0.65
N LEU A 67 -3.54 -8.94 -0.28
CA LEU A 67 -3.43 -10.06 -1.22
C LEU A 67 -2.25 -9.92 -2.21
N GLY A 68 -1.09 -9.49 -1.71
CA GLY A 68 0.12 -9.27 -2.52
C GLY A 68 0.21 -7.91 -3.23
N LYS A 69 -0.84 -7.09 -3.22
CA LYS A 69 -0.79 -5.69 -3.65
C LYS A 69 -0.35 -4.80 -2.50
N ILE A 70 0.38 -3.75 -2.83
CA ILE A 70 0.86 -2.78 -1.85
C ILE A 70 0.22 -1.44 -2.12
N LYS A 71 -0.27 -0.80 -1.07
CA LYS A 71 -0.84 0.55 -1.13
C LYS A 71 -0.18 1.42 -0.07
N ILE A 72 0.42 2.53 -0.47
CA ILE A 72 0.92 3.54 0.46
C ILE A 72 -0.29 4.33 0.96
N VAL A 73 -0.43 4.44 2.28
CA VAL A 73 -1.61 5.04 2.92
C VAL A 73 -1.26 6.37 3.56
N ARG A 74 -0.09 6.47 4.19
CA ARG A 74 0.38 7.74 4.75
C ARG A 74 1.90 7.82 4.80
N THR A 75 2.44 9.03 4.72
CA THR A 75 3.80 9.34 5.15
C THR A 75 3.77 9.61 6.66
N LYS A 76 4.78 9.17 7.41
CA LYS A 76 4.98 9.58 8.80
C LYS A 76 5.54 10.99 8.90
#